data_AF-A0A1C3WZJ2-F1
#
_entry.id   AF-A0A1C3WZJ2-F1
#
_cell.length_a   1.000
_cell.length_b   1.000
_cell.length_c   1.000
_cell.angle_alpha   90.00
_cell.angle_beta   90.00
_cell.angle_gamma   90.00
#
_symmetry.space_group_name_H-M   'P 1'
#
loop_
_entity.id
_entity.type
_entity.pdbx_description
1 polymer ?
#
loop_
_entity_poly.entity_id
_entity_poly.type
_entity_poly.pdbx_seq_one_letter_code
_entity_poly.pdbx_strand_id
1 'polypeptide(L)' 'DANRLKPWGKAIYKRRKETVERSFADAKQLHGHRYARFRSLIRVQCQCLMAAAAQNIKKIAMALTKASQPSPA' A
#
# COMPACT_ATOMS: atom_id res chain seq x y z
N ASP A 1 -0.36 16.14 -14.52
CA ASP A 1 -1.81 15.96 -14.82
C ASP A 1 -2.20 15.74 -16.29
N ALA A 2 -1.43 16.15 -17.31
CA ALA A 2 -1.90 16.16 -18.71
C ALA A 2 -2.48 14.83 -19.25
N ASN A 3 -2.06 13.67 -18.72
CA ASN A 3 -2.52 12.36 -19.17
C ASN A 3 -3.62 11.74 -18.28
N ARG A 4 -4.00 12.37 -17.17
CA ARG A 4 -4.97 11.81 -16.19
C ARG A 4 -6.37 11.64 -16.78
N LEU A 5 -6.80 12.59 -17.61
CA LEU A 5 -8.14 12.59 -18.21
C LEU A 5 -8.27 11.68 -19.43
N LYS A 6 -7.14 11.24 -20.01
CA LYS A 6 -7.13 10.27 -21.11
C LYS A 6 -7.71 8.93 -20.63
N PRO A 7 -8.33 8.12 -21.51
CA PRO A 7 -8.92 6.82 -21.15
C PRO A 7 -7.94 5.92 -20.36
N TRP A 8 -6.69 5.83 -20.82
CA TRP A 8 -5.63 5.08 -20.14
C TRP A 8 -5.29 5.64 -18.75
N GLY A 9 -5.21 6.96 -18.61
CA GLY A 9 -4.96 7.62 -17.31
C GLY A 9 -6.07 7.33 -16.30
N LYS A 10 -7.34 7.35 -16.74
CA LYS A 10 -8.49 6.97 -15.91
C LYS A 10 -8.42 5.50 -15.48
N ALA A 11 -8.03 4.60 -16.38
CA ALA A 11 -7.88 3.17 -16.09
C ALA A 11 -6.79 2.91 -15.03
N ILE A 12 -5.60 3.51 -15.20
CA ILE A 12 -4.53 3.44 -14.19
C ILE A 12 -5.00 4.02 -12.86
N TYR A 13 -5.64 5.18 -12.88
CA TYR A 13 -6.10 5.84 -11.67
C TYR A 13 -7.09 4.97 -10.88
N LYS A 14 -8.03 4.31 -11.56
CA LYS A 14 -8.95 3.34 -10.93
C LYS A 14 -8.19 2.23 -10.21
N ARG A 15 -7.22 1.59 -10.89
CA ARG A 15 -6.40 0.51 -10.30
C ARG A 15 -5.54 0.99 -9.12
N ARG A 16 -5.05 2.23 -9.14
CA ARG A 16 -4.26 2.81 -8.04
C ARG A 16 -5.07 2.98 -6.75
N LYS A 17 -6.36 3.34 -6.84
CA LYS A 17 -7.23 3.46 -5.67
C LYS A 17 -7.33 2.14 -4.89
N GLU A 18 -7.40 1.04 -5.62
CA GLU A 18 -7.59 -0.30 -5.06
C GLU A 18 -6.29 -0.89 -4.49
N THR A 19 -5.13 -0.43 -4.96
CA THR A 19 -3.83 -1.02 -4.65
C THR A 19 -2.97 -0.07 -3.83
N VAL A 20 -2.42 0.96 -4.49
CA VAL A 20 -1.46 1.89 -3.91
C VAL A 20 -2.12 2.74 -2.82
N GLU A 21 -3.24 3.40 -3.12
CA GLU A 21 -3.90 4.29 -2.16
C GLU A 21 -4.44 3.52 -0.94
N ARG A 22 -4.90 2.28 -1.15
CA ARG A 22 -5.30 1.39 -0.06
C ARG A 22 -4.12 1.06 0.88
N SER A 23 -2.95 0.72 0.34
CA SER A 23 -1.74 0.48 1.14
C SER A 23 -1.33 1.70 1.97
N PHE A 24 -1.44 2.91 1.39
CA PHE A 24 -1.16 4.16 2.09
C PHE A 24 -2.19 4.44 3.19
N ALA A 25 -3.48 4.17 2.95
CA ALA A 25 -4.52 4.30 3.96
C ALA A 25 -4.27 3.35 5.15
N ASP A 26 -3.90 2.10 4.87
CA ASP A 26 -3.54 1.12 5.90
C ASP A 26 -2.32 1.58 6.70
N ALA A 27 -1.28 2.08 6.03
CA ALA A 27 -0.10 2.62 6.71
C ALA A 27 -0.44 3.83 7.60
N LYS A 28 -1.33 4.71 7.12
CA LYS A 28 -1.81 5.87 7.89
C LYS A 28 -2.56 5.44 9.15
N GLN A 29 -3.46 4.46 9.03
CA GLN A 29 -4.35 4.05 10.12
C GLN A 29 -3.70 3.05 11.08
N LEU A 30 -3.00 2.04 10.56
CA LEU A 30 -2.49 0.89 11.33
C LEU A 30 -1.04 1.05 11.75
N HIS A 31 -0.23 1.83 11.01
CA HIS A 31 1.22 1.99 11.29
C HIS A 31 1.57 3.38 11.84
N GLY A 32 0.54 4.17 12.19
CA GLY A 32 0.73 5.45 12.87
C GLY A 32 1.38 6.54 12.00
N HIS A 33 1.22 6.47 10.67
CA HIS A 33 1.74 7.51 9.75
C HIS A 33 0.83 8.75 9.66
N ARG A 34 -0.21 8.87 10.52
CA ARG A 34 -1.06 10.07 10.58
C ARG A 34 -0.27 11.32 11.03
N TYR A 35 0.73 11.13 11.88
CA TYR A 35 1.62 12.17 12.37
C TYR A 35 3.06 11.66 12.40
N ALA A 36 4.04 12.56 12.33
CA ALA A 36 5.43 12.22 12.55
C ALA A 36 5.63 11.82 14.03
N ARG A 37 5.95 10.54 14.29
CA ARG A 37 6.13 10.00 15.65
C ARG A 37 7.51 10.27 16.23
N PHE A 38 8.52 10.48 15.38
CA PHE A 38 9.90 10.64 15.80
C PHE A 38 10.42 12.05 15.52
N ARG A 39 11.31 12.53 16.39
CA ARG A 39 12.06 13.77 16.19
C ARG A 39 13.31 13.48 15.35
N SER A 40 13.14 13.50 14.02
CA SER A 40 14.15 13.68 12.96
C SER A 40 13.65 13.07 11.66
N LEU A 41 14.08 13.62 10.51
CA LEU A 41 13.70 13.09 9.19
C LEU A 41 14.15 11.64 9.01
N ILE A 42 15.39 11.32 9.39
CA ILE A 42 15.95 9.97 9.26
C ILE A 42 15.09 8.94 10.01
N ARG A 43 14.71 9.24 11.26
CA ARG A 43 13.93 8.29 12.08
C ARG A 43 12.52 8.09 11.52
N VAL A 44 11.89 9.17 11.04
CA VAL A 44 10.57 9.07 10.37
C VAL A 44 10.70 8.26 9.07
N GLN A 45 11.75 8.48 8.28
CA GLN A 45 12.01 7.70 7.07
C GLN A 45 12.21 6.21 7.38
N CYS A 46 13.01 5.87 8.39
CA CYS A 46 13.21 4.48 8.81
C CYS A 46 11.87 3.81 9.17
N GLN A 47 10.99 4.48 9.93
CA GLN A 47 9.66 3.96 10.23
C GLN A 47 8.86 3.67 8.96
N CYS A 48 8.81 4.64 8.05
CA CYS A 48 8.07 4.52 6.79
C CYS A 48 8.59 3.36 5.93
N LEU A 49 9.92 3.25 5.81
CA LEU A 49 10.57 2.21 5.00
C LEU A 49 10.37 0.82 5.59
N MET A 50 10.50 0.66 6.91
CA MET A 50 10.24 -0.63 7.58
C MET A 50 8.79 -1.07 7.41
N ALA A 51 7.82 -0.15 7.60
CA ALA A 51 6.41 -0.46 7.39
C ALA A 51 6.11 -0.84 5.92
N ALA A 52 6.67 -0.09 4.96
CA ALA A 52 6.53 -0.39 3.54
C ALA A 52 7.16 -1.74 3.16
N ALA A 53 8.33 -2.08 3.73
CA ALA A 53 8.97 -3.37 3.51
C ALA A 53 8.09 -4.53 3.98
N ALA A 54 7.52 -4.44 5.18
CA ALA A 54 6.59 -5.45 5.71
C ALA A 54 5.34 -5.60 4.83
N GLN A 55 4.75 -4.48 4.38
CA GLN A 55 3.60 -4.50 3.46
C GLN A 55 3.94 -5.15 2.11
N ASN A 56 5.12 -4.88 1.56
CA ASN A 56 5.58 -5.49 0.32
C ASN A 56 5.82 -7.00 0.46
N ILE A 57 6.42 -7.45 1.57
CA ILE A 57 6.59 -8.88 1.87
C ILE A 57 5.23 -9.57 1.94
N LYS A 58 4.25 -8.99 2.65
CA LYS A 58 2.88 -9.52 2.70
C LYS A 58 2.28 -9.65 1.31
N LYS A 59 2.44 -8.62 0.48
CA LYS A 59 1.92 -8.62 -0.91
C LYS A 59 2.56 -9.72 -1.76
N ILE A 60 3.87 -9.93 -1.65
CA ILE A 60 4.59 -11.01 -2.35
C ILE A 60 4.07 -12.37 -1.86
N ALA A 61 3.96 -12.58 -0.55
CA ALA A 61 3.43 -13.82 0.02
C ALA A 61 2.01 -14.11 -0.48
N MET A 62 1.12 -13.12 -0.51
CA MET A 62 -0.24 -13.27 -1.05
C MET A 62 -0.28 -13.57 -2.54
N ALA A 63 0.70 -13.09 -3.32
CA ALA A 63 0.77 -13.37 -4.75
C ALA A 63 1.33 -14.78 -5.04
N LEU A 64 2.23 -15.27 -4.19
CA LEU A 64 2.86 -16.58 -4.32
C LEU A 64 2.01 -17.71 -3.73
N THR A 65 1.19 -17.42 -2.72
CA THR A 65 0.28 -18.41 -2.12
C THR A 65 -0.97 -18.55 -3.00
N LYS A 66 -1.22 -19.77 -3.51
CA LYS A 66 -2.48 -20.09 -4.19
C LYS A 66 -3.60 -19.89 -3.17
N ALA A 67 -4.62 -19.10 -3.53
CA ALA A 67 -5.79 -18.94 -2.67
C ALA A 67 -6.32 -20.34 -2.30
N SER A 68 -6.32 -20.65 -1.00
CA SER A 68 -6.99 -21.84 -0.48
C SER A 68 -8.41 -21.82 -1.04
N GLN A 69 -8.79 -22.84 -1.80
CA GLN A 69 -10.18 -22.97 -2.22
C GLN A 69 -11.02 -22.97 -0.94
N PRO A 70 -12.12 -22.20 -0.89
CA PRO A 70 -13.02 -22.28 0.25
C PRO A 70 -13.48 -23.74 0.33
N SER A 71 -13.24 -24.39 1.47
CA SER A 71 -13.76 -25.74 1.70
C SER A 71 -15.28 -25.65 1.55
N PRO A 72 -15.90 -26.45 0.67
CA PRO A 72 -17.36 -26.53 0.66
C PRO A 72 -17.79 -27.00 2.05
N ALA A 73 -18.76 -26.27 2.61
CA ALA A 73 -19.41 -26.61 3.87
C ALA A 73 -20.18 -27.93 3.74
#